data_AF-A0A5C8G9T1-F1
#
_entry.id   AF-A0A5C8G9T1-F1
#
_cell.length_a   1.000
_cell.length_b   1.000
_cell.length_c   1.000
_cell.angle_alpha   90.00
_cell.angle_beta   90.00
_cell.angle_gamma   90.00
#
_symmetry.space_group_name_H-M   'P 1'
#
loop_
_entity.id
_entity.type
_entity.pdbx_description
1 polymer ?
#
loop_
_entity_poly.entity_id
_entity_poly.type
_entity_poly.pdbx_seq_one_letter_code
_entity_poly.pdbx_strand_id
1 'polypeptide(L)'
;MDKIVYIFIRFLLIAFILIGCGNNNVTAKNDKLSIVATIFPEYDWVCEILGDKVKNVEVTMLLDNGVDLHSYQPTINDIAKISDCDMFIYVGGESDGWVNDALKNAKNNKMKVINLLEVLGDSVKTEELIEGMQEEEHYHHHEEITEEKHEHEEEKDEHVWLSLKNAKILCKVIADNLSEIDPENKDIYSANVSAYIEKLSSLDEEYKKMVNGSNRKIVLFGDRFPFRYLVDDYGLDYYAAFVGCSAETEASFETVAFLSKKTDELKLPCVLTIEGANHKIAETVVANTYSKNQKVLTMDSMQSTTSSDVKNGITYISVMEKNLDILREALK
;
A
#
# COMPACT_ATOMS: atom_id res chain seq x y z
N MET A 1 -15.37 -49.21 66.58
CA MET A 1 -14.40 -48.39 65.82
C MET A 1 -15.09 -47.48 64.81
N ASP A 2 -16.42 -47.55 64.68
CA ASP A 2 -17.13 -47.09 63.48
C ASP A 2 -17.57 -45.62 63.54
N LYS A 3 -17.67 -45.02 64.72
CA LYS A 3 -18.03 -43.59 64.86
C LYS A 3 -16.86 -42.62 64.63
N ILE A 4 -15.63 -43.01 65.00
CA ILE A 4 -14.43 -42.17 64.84
C ILE A 4 -14.01 -42.13 63.36
N VAL A 5 -14.13 -43.27 62.66
CA VAL A 5 -13.87 -43.36 61.22
C VAL A 5 -14.88 -42.52 60.43
N TYR A 6 -16.17 -42.51 60.82
CA TYR A 6 -17.19 -41.69 60.17
C TYR A 6 -16.98 -40.17 60.37
N ILE A 7 -16.45 -39.76 61.53
CA ILE A 7 -16.13 -38.35 61.80
C ILE A 7 -14.89 -37.92 60.98
N PHE A 8 -13.88 -38.79 60.86
CA PHE A 8 -12.70 -38.52 60.03
C PHE A 8 -13.03 -38.47 58.53
N ILE A 9 -13.90 -39.35 58.04
CA ILE A 9 -14.34 -39.36 56.63
C ILE A 9 -15.20 -38.13 56.31
N ARG A 10 -16.05 -37.67 57.24
CA ARG A 10 -16.81 -36.41 57.05
C ARG A 10 -15.92 -35.16 57.09
N PHE A 11 -14.86 -35.16 57.90
CA PHE A 11 -13.89 -34.05 57.92
C PHE A 11 -13.03 -34.03 56.64
N LEU A 12 -12.67 -35.20 56.11
CA LEU A 12 -11.90 -35.33 54.86
C LEU A 12 -12.73 -34.95 53.62
N LEU A 13 -14.05 -35.19 53.63
CA LEU A 13 -14.95 -34.78 52.53
C LEU A 13 -15.28 -33.28 52.53
N ILE A 14 -15.22 -32.59 53.67
CA ILE A 14 -15.46 -31.14 53.76
C ILE A 14 -14.20 -30.35 53.35
N ALA A 15 -13.00 -30.92 53.51
CA ALA A 15 -11.75 -30.30 53.06
C ALA A 15 -11.56 -30.27 51.53
N PHE A 16 -12.30 -31.10 50.77
CA PHE A 16 -12.19 -31.16 49.30
C PHE A 16 -13.08 -30.16 48.55
N ILE A 17 -13.94 -29.39 49.24
CA ILE A 17 -14.88 -28.45 48.60
C ILE A 17 -14.28 -27.03 48.46
N LEU A 18 -13.04 -26.79 48.94
CA LEU A 18 -12.41 -25.46 48.91
C LEU A 18 -11.29 -25.27 47.86
N ILE A 19 -11.12 -26.18 46.89
CA ILE A 19 -10.19 -26.02 45.75
C ILE A 19 -10.97 -25.75 44.44
N GLY A 20 -12.14 -25.11 44.56
CA GLY A 20 -13.03 -24.77 43.44
C GLY A 20 -13.10 -23.27 43.14
N CYS A 21 -12.06 -22.50 43.45
CA CYS A 21 -11.99 -21.10 43.03
C CYS A 21 -11.34 -21.01 41.64
N GLY A 22 -12.20 -20.95 40.63
CA GLY A 22 -12.05 -20.04 39.50
C GLY A 22 -10.75 -20.11 38.71
N ASN A 23 -10.57 -21.19 37.94
CA ASN A 23 -9.84 -21.05 36.68
C ASN A 23 -10.80 -20.45 35.66
N ASN A 24 -11.18 -19.18 35.88
CA ASN A 24 -11.56 -18.34 34.76
C ASN A 24 -10.28 -18.16 33.96
N ASN A 25 -10.05 -19.06 33.00
CA ASN A 25 -9.42 -18.66 31.76
C ASN A 25 -10.38 -17.62 31.15
N VAL A 26 -10.37 -16.41 31.71
CA VAL A 26 -10.55 -15.21 30.92
C VAL A 26 -9.43 -15.36 29.91
N THR A 27 -9.77 -15.85 28.71
CA THR A 27 -8.99 -15.53 27.53
C THR A 27 -8.78 -14.03 27.64
N ALA A 28 -7.57 -13.63 28.02
CA ALA A 28 -7.21 -12.23 28.07
C ALA A 28 -7.60 -11.70 26.71
N LYS A 29 -8.68 -10.91 26.68
CA LYS A 29 -9.00 -10.12 25.52
C LYS A 29 -7.71 -9.34 25.30
N ASN A 30 -7.09 -9.51 24.14
CA ASN A 30 -5.86 -8.81 23.85
C ASN A 30 -6.29 -7.34 23.79
N ASP A 31 -6.25 -6.62 24.91
CA ASP A 31 -6.72 -5.24 25.08
C ASP A 31 -5.81 -4.24 24.34
N LYS A 32 -4.98 -4.73 23.41
CA LYS A 32 -4.14 -3.92 22.55
C LYS A 32 -5.01 -3.39 21.42
N LEU A 33 -4.89 -2.09 21.17
CA LEU A 33 -5.44 -1.45 19.98
C LEU A 33 -5.00 -2.23 18.75
N SER A 34 -5.93 -2.59 17.87
CA SER A 34 -5.66 -3.34 16.64
C SER A 34 -5.90 -2.46 15.42
N ILE A 35 -4.89 -2.36 14.55
CA ILE A 35 -4.92 -1.55 13.32
C ILE A 35 -4.54 -2.45 12.15
N VAL A 36 -5.36 -2.45 11.10
CA VAL A 36 -5.12 -3.21 9.88
C VAL A 36 -4.95 -2.23 8.73
N ALA A 37 -3.87 -2.40 7.96
CA ALA A 37 -3.57 -1.69 6.73
C ALA A 37 -3.49 -2.72 5.59
N THR A 38 -3.94 -2.38 4.38
CA THR A 38 -3.82 -3.29 3.24
C THR A 38 -2.37 -3.36 2.79
N ILE A 39 -1.77 -2.21 2.50
CA ILE A 39 -0.44 -2.11 1.87
C ILE A 39 0.62 -1.47 2.78
N PHE A 40 1.88 -1.57 2.36
CA PHE A 40 3.04 -1.09 3.12
C PHE A 40 3.04 0.42 3.44
N PRO A 41 2.72 1.35 2.51
CA PRO A 41 2.69 2.77 2.82
C PRO A 41 1.81 3.11 4.04
N GLU A 42 0.59 2.58 4.07
CA GLU A 42 -0.36 2.76 5.17
C GLU A 42 0.19 2.21 6.50
N TYR A 43 0.73 0.99 6.44
CA TYR A 43 1.34 0.32 7.58
C TYR A 43 2.50 1.15 8.17
N ASP A 44 3.42 1.63 7.32
CA ASP A 44 4.58 2.39 7.75
C ASP A 44 4.17 3.76 8.32
N TRP A 45 3.20 4.45 7.69
CA TRP A 45 2.67 5.71 8.21
C TRP A 45 2.05 5.54 9.60
N VAL A 46 1.26 4.48 9.81
CA VAL A 46 0.74 4.16 11.15
C VAL A 46 1.89 3.96 12.14
N CYS A 47 2.92 3.19 11.76
CA CYS A 47 4.07 2.94 12.63
C CYS A 47 4.84 4.23 12.98
N GLU A 48 5.08 5.12 12.01
CA GLU A 48 5.75 6.41 12.23
C GLU A 48 4.93 7.33 13.16
N ILE A 49 3.59 7.35 13.00
CA ILE A 49 2.72 8.17 13.84
C ILE A 49 2.61 7.61 15.26
N LEU A 50 2.51 6.28 15.41
CA LEU A 50 2.53 5.61 16.71
C LEU A 50 3.87 5.80 17.44
N GLY A 51 4.98 5.83 16.70
CA GLY A 51 6.33 5.91 17.26
C GLY A 51 6.58 4.81 18.30
N ASP A 52 7.08 5.16 19.47
CA ASP A 52 7.34 4.20 20.56
C ASP A 52 6.09 3.42 21.03
N LYS A 53 4.89 3.92 20.75
CA LYS A 53 3.63 3.27 21.12
C LYS A 53 3.31 2.04 20.28
N VAL A 54 3.96 1.88 19.13
CA VAL A 54 3.75 0.72 18.24
C VAL A 54 3.93 -0.62 18.97
N LYS A 55 4.77 -0.68 20.03
CA LYS A 55 4.99 -1.89 20.86
C LYS A 55 3.73 -2.36 21.62
N ASN A 56 2.77 -1.45 21.81
CA ASN A 56 1.53 -1.69 22.54
C ASN A 56 0.31 -1.80 21.62
N VAL A 57 0.49 -1.65 20.31
CA VAL A 57 -0.55 -1.71 19.28
C VAL A 57 -0.27 -2.92 18.38
N GLU A 58 -1.31 -3.64 18.02
CA GLU A 58 -1.22 -4.68 17.01
C GLU A 58 -1.45 -4.06 15.63
N VAL A 59 -0.36 -3.74 14.92
CA VAL A 59 -0.43 -3.21 13.56
C VAL A 59 -0.18 -4.33 12.56
N THR A 60 -1.13 -4.57 11.66
CA THR A 60 -1.08 -5.61 10.64
C THR A 60 -1.03 -5.00 9.25
N MET A 61 -0.12 -5.49 8.42
CA MET A 61 -0.09 -5.28 6.96
C MET A 61 -0.68 -6.54 6.31
N LEU A 62 -1.71 -6.42 5.47
CA LEU A 62 -2.34 -7.59 4.85
C LEU A 62 -1.51 -8.15 3.69
N LEU A 63 -1.03 -7.27 2.80
CA LEU A 63 -0.21 -7.63 1.66
C LEU A 63 1.26 -7.66 2.10
N ASP A 64 1.64 -8.70 2.84
CA ASP A 64 2.95 -8.80 3.50
C ASP A 64 3.93 -9.78 2.84
N ASN A 65 3.50 -10.40 1.74
CA ASN A 65 4.24 -11.44 1.03
C ASN A 65 4.68 -11.02 -0.38
N GLY A 66 4.53 -9.74 -0.73
CA GLY A 66 4.89 -9.19 -2.03
C GLY A 66 3.95 -9.58 -3.16
N VAL A 67 2.72 -9.97 -2.82
CA VAL A 67 1.63 -10.07 -3.80
C VAL A 67 1.25 -8.68 -4.27
N ASP A 68 1.05 -8.57 -5.58
CA ASP A 68 0.53 -7.40 -6.25
C ASP A 68 -0.86 -7.01 -5.72
N LEU A 69 -1.06 -5.73 -5.41
CA LEU A 69 -2.33 -5.23 -4.87
C LEU A 69 -3.50 -5.43 -5.84
N HIS A 70 -3.27 -5.31 -7.15
CA HIS A 70 -4.31 -5.41 -8.18
C HIS A 70 -4.82 -6.85 -8.36
N SER A 71 -4.06 -7.84 -7.88
CA SER A 71 -4.42 -9.26 -7.93
C SER A 71 -4.80 -9.83 -6.56
N TYR A 72 -4.80 -9.01 -5.51
CA TYR A 72 -5.04 -9.49 -4.16
C TYR A 72 -6.50 -9.91 -3.97
N GLN A 73 -6.68 -11.03 -3.26
CA GLN A 73 -7.98 -11.49 -2.80
C GLN A 73 -7.87 -11.82 -1.32
N PRO A 74 -8.75 -11.25 -0.47
CA PRO A 74 -8.64 -11.42 0.97
C PRO A 74 -8.91 -12.86 1.38
N THR A 75 -8.11 -13.40 2.30
CA THR A 75 -8.43 -14.69 2.90
C THR A 75 -9.51 -14.53 3.97
N ILE A 76 -10.14 -15.64 4.39
CA ILE A 76 -11.08 -15.64 5.53
C ILE A 76 -10.39 -15.09 6.80
N ASN A 77 -9.09 -15.36 6.96
CA ASN A 77 -8.34 -14.83 8.10
C ASN A 77 -8.16 -13.32 8.01
N ASP A 78 -7.99 -12.75 6.81
CA ASP A 78 -7.86 -11.31 6.62
C ASP A 78 -9.19 -10.61 6.90
N ILE A 79 -10.30 -11.16 6.41
CA ILE A 79 -11.65 -10.68 6.74
C ILE A 79 -11.88 -10.74 8.26
N ALA A 80 -11.43 -11.81 8.94
CA ALA A 80 -11.55 -11.91 10.39
C ALA A 80 -10.74 -10.84 11.14
N LYS A 81 -9.50 -10.56 10.71
CA LYS A 81 -8.68 -9.48 11.27
C LYS A 81 -9.37 -8.12 11.10
N ILE A 82 -9.87 -7.82 9.91
CA ILE A 82 -10.60 -6.58 9.63
C ILE A 82 -11.86 -6.47 10.50
N SER A 83 -12.64 -7.56 10.60
CA SER A 83 -13.92 -7.58 11.34
C SER A 83 -13.78 -7.22 12.83
N ASP A 84 -12.64 -7.56 13.43
CA ASP A 84 -12.37 -7.40 14.87
C ASP A 84 -11.49 -6.17 15.19
N CYS A 85 -10.85 -5.50 14.22
CA CYS A 85 -9.91 -4.40 14.47
C CYS A 85 -10.59 -3.09 14.88
N ASP A 86 -9.81 -2.16 15.46
CA ASP A 86 -10.26 -0.84 15.88
C ASP A 86 -10.15 0.20 14.76
N MET A 87 -9.22 -0.02 13.83
CA MET A 87 -8.99 0.85 12.69
C MET A 87 -8.56 0.03 11.47
N PHE A 88 -9.24 0.23 10.35
CA PHE A 88 -8.91 -0.35 9.06
C PHE A 88 -8.58 0.76 8.06
N ILE A 89 -7.44 0.63 7.38
CA ILE A 89 -6.94 1.54 6.36
C ILE A 89 -6.75 0.74 5.08
N TYR A 90 -7.23 1.29 3.97
CA TYR A 90 -7.10 0.69 2.65
C TYR A 90 -7.11 1.78 1.58
N VAL A 91 -6.64 1.44 0.38
CA VAL A 91 -6.46 2.38 -0.73
C VAL A 91 -7.81 2.84 -1.23
N GLY A 92 -8.69 1.89 -1.52
CA GLY A 92 -9.92 2.11 -2.28
C GLY A 92 -9.72 1.83 -3.77
N GLY A 93 -10.71 2.18 -4.59
CA GLY A 93 -10.69 1.87 -6.02
C GLY A 93 -11.20 0.46 -6.32
N GLU A 94 -10.86 -0.04 -7.49
CA GLU A 94 -11.29 -1.35 -8.00
C GLU A 94 -10.55 -2.50 -7.32
N SER A 95 -9.25 -2.35 -7.04
CA SER A 95 -8.43 -3.38 -6.39
C SER A 95 -8.92 -3.71 -4.98
N ASP A 96 -9.49 -2.72 -4.28
CA ASP A 96 -10.10 -2.88 -2.96
C ASP A 96 -11.63 -3.07 -3.01
N GLY A 97 -12.21 -3.42 -4.17
CA GLY A 97 -13.65 -3.64 -4.32
C GLY A 97 -14.24 -4.67 -3.35
N TRP A 98 -13.41 -5.63 -2.91
CA TRP A 98 -13.74 -6.65 -1.91
C TRP A 98 -13.98 -6.10 -0.50
N VAL A 99 -13.47 -4.90 -0.18
CA VAL A 99 -13.55 -4.29 1.16
C VAL A 99 -15.00 -4.09 1.59
N ASN A 100 -15.90 -3.71 0.67
CA ASN A 100 -17.31 -3.50 0.98
C ASN A 100 -17.95 -4.75 1.61
N ASP A 101 -17.61 -5.94 1.10
CA ASP A 101 -18.13 -7.20 1.62
C ASP A 101 -17.46 -7.60 2.94
N ALA A 102 -16.17 -7.29 3.10
CA ALA A 102 -15.47 -7.48 4.37
C ALA A 102 -16.09 -6.62 5.50
N LEU A 103 -16.45 -5.37 5.20
CA LEU A 103 -17.02 -4.43 6.16
C LEU A 103 -18.48 -4.72 6.53
N LYS A 104 -19.30 -5.26 5.60
CA LYS A 104 -20.70 -5.64 5.89
C LYS A 104 -20.86 -6.56 7.10
N ASN A 105 -19.85 -7.40 7.35
CA ASN A 105 -19.85 -8.39 8.42
C ASN A 105 -18.89 -8.03 9.58
N ALA A 106 -18.45 -6.77 9.66
CA ALA A 106 -17.59 -6.31 10.74
C ALA A 106 -18.31 -6.41 12.10
N LYS A 107 -17.64 -6.99 13.10
CA LYS A 107 -18.18 -7.11 14.46
C LYS A 107 -17.97 -5.82 15.25
N ASN A 108 -16.86 -5.11 15.00
CA ASN A 108 -16.59 -3.84 15.66
C ASN A 108 -17.35 -2.69 14.98
N ASN A 109 -18.51 -2.34 15.54
CA ASN A 109 -19.33 -1.23 15.05
C ASN A 109 -18.75 0.17 15.33
N LYS A 110 -17.63 0.26 16.05
CA LYS A 110 -16.91 1.51 16.33
C LYS A 110 -15.61 1.62 15.54
N MET A 111 -15.30 0.63 14.69
CA MET A 111 -14.11 0.63 13.86
C MET A 111 -14.01 1.93 13.06
N LYS A 112 -12.83 2.53 13.06
CA LYS A 112 -12.49 3.61 12.15
C LYS A 112 -12.08 3.00 10.81
N VAL A 113 -12.65 3.52 9.73
CA VAL A 113 -12.36 3.06 8.38
C VAL A 113 -11.83 4.25 7.61
N ILE A 114 -10.63 4.10 7.02
CA ILE A 114 -10.00 5.11 6.16
C ILE A 114 -9.83 4.50 4.77
N ASN A 115 -10.49 5.12 3.79
CA ASN A 115 -10.30 4.90 2.37
C ASN A 115 -9.43 6.05 1.82
N LEU A 116 -8.23 5.77 1.31
CA LEU A 116 -7.31 6.81 0.84
C LEU A 116 -7.91 7.63 -0.32
N LEU A 117 -8.58 6.99 -1.27
CA LEU A 117 -9.22 7.69 -2.40
C LEU A 117 -10.35 8.60 -1.93
N GLU A 118 -11.20 8.15 -1.00
CA GLU A 118 -12.26 9.01 -0.45
C GLU A 118 -11.72 10.21 0.33
N VAL A 119 -10.61 10.01 1.07
CA VAL A 119 -9.94 11.12 1.78
C VAL A 119 -9.44 12.19 0.81
N LEU A 120 -8.96 11.78 -0.37
CA LEU A 120 -8.44 12.70 -1.39
C LEU A 120 -9.54 13.30 -2.28
N GLY A 121 -10.70 12.65 -2.37
CA GLY A 121 -11.89 13.15 -3.06
C GLY A 121 -11.61 13.57 -4.50
N ASP A 122 -11.95 14.82 -4.84
CA ASP A 122 -11.78 15.37 -6.19
C ASP A 122 -10.32 15.47 -6.66
N SER A 123 -9.34 15.22 -5.79
CA SER A 123 -7.91 15.23 -6.15
C SER A 123 -7.44 13.89 -6.74
N VAL A 124 -8.26 12.84 -6.62
CA VAL A 124 -7.97 11.52 -7.21
C VAL A 124 -7.96 11.64 -8.73
N LYS A 125 -6.96 11.02 -9.35
CA LYS A 125 -6.79 10.97 -10.80
C LYS A 125 -7.46 9.72 -11.35
N THR A 126 -7.82 9.80 -12.64
CA THR A 126 -8.18 8.64 -13.43
C THR A 126 -6.93 8.08 -14.09
N GLU A 127 -6.94 6.78 -14.36
CA GLU A 127 -5.96 6.14 -15.23
C GLU A 127 -5.96 6.83 -16.60
N GLU A 128 -4.78 6.97 -17.19
CA GLU A 128 -4.65 7.58 -18.51
C GLU A 128 -3.90 6.69 -19.48
N LEU A 129 -4.48 6.54 -20.67
CA LEU A 129 -3.82 5.92 -21.81
C LEU A 129 -3.10 7.02 -22.61
N ILE A 130 -1.77 6.96 -22.63
CA ILE A 130 -0.94 7.86 -23.43
C ILE A 130 -0.37 7.16 -24.67
N GLU A 131 0.16 7.95 -25.61
CA GLU A 131 0.73 7.44 -26.86
C GLU A 131 1.75 6.31 -26.61
N GLY A 132 1.50 5.15 -27.20
CA GLY A 132 2.40 4.00 -27.17
C GLY A 132 2.14 2.97 -26.06
N MET A 133 1.24 3.28 -25.12
CA MET A 133 0.72 2.28 -24.20
C MET A 133 -0.10 1.24 -24.95
N GLN A 134 0.00 0.00 -24.51
CA GLN A 134 -0.91 -1.05 -24.91
C GLN A 134 -2.19 -0.95 -24.09
N GLU A 135 -3.33 -0.96 -24.77
CA GLU A 135 -4.63 -1.13 -24.14
C GLU A 135 -4.74 -2.55 -23.59
N GLU A 136 -5.32 -2.70 -22.40
CA GLU A 136 -5.64 -4.04 -21.91
C GLU A 136 -6.71 -4.68 -22.79
N GLU A 137 -6.48 -5.94 -23.20
CA GLU A 137 -7.54 -6.71 -23.84
C GLU A 137 -8.58 -7.05 -22.76
N HIS A 138 -9.67 -6.28 -22.67
CA HIS A 138 -10.80 -6.68 -21.85
C HIS A 138 -11.31 -8.05 -22.34
N TYR A 139 -10.94 -9.12 -21.65
CA TYR A 139 -11.62 -10.40 -21.75
C TYR A 139 -13.03 -10.22 -21.17
N HIS A 140 -13.96 -9.76 -22.01
CA HIS A 140 -15.37 -9.81 -21.71
C HIS A 140 -15.76 -11.27 -21.44
N HIS A 141 -15.85 -11.63 -20.16
CA HIS A 141 -16.67 -12.76 -19.77
C HIS A 141 -18.10 -12.39 -20.16
N HIS A 142 -18.59 -12.99 -21.25
CA HIS A 142 -19.99 -12.92 -21.66
C HIS A 142 -20.86 -13.54 -20.56
N GLU A 143 -21.22 -12.76 -19.55
CA GLU A 143 -22.53 -12.90 -18.94
C GLU A 143 -23.47 -11.92 -19.66
N GLU A 144 -24.50 -12.46 -20.30
CA GLU A 144 -25.58 -11.68 -20.91
C GLU A 144 -26.23 -10.80 -19.83
N ILE A 145 -25.85 -9.52 -19.78
CA ILE A 145 -26.55 -8.50 -18.99
C ILE A 145 -27.00 -7.40 -19.95
N THR A 146 -28.25 -7.04 -19.76
CA THR A 146 -29.14 -6.18 -20.54
C THR A 146 -28.56 -4.81 -20.89
N GLU A 147 -28.97 -4.28 -22.04
CA GLU A 147 -28.73 -2.91 -22.52
C GLU A 147 -29.15 -1.84 -21.50
N GLU A 148 -28.27 -1.52 -20.56
CA GLU A 148 -28.20 -0.20 -19.94
C GLU A 148 -26.90 0.46 -20.39
N LYS A 149 -26.97 1.75 -20.71
CA LYS A 149 -25.80 2.56 -21.05
C LYS A 149 -24.82 2.51 -19.89
N HIS A 150 -23.80 1.66 -19.98
CA HIS A 150 -22.59 1.82 -19.20
C HIS A 150 -21.94 3.13 -19.70
N GLU A 151 -22.18 4.23 -18.98
CA GLU A 151 -21.14 5.25 -18.89
C GLU A 151 -19.91 4.49 -18.40
N HIS A 152 -18.87 4.41 -19.23
CA HIS A 152 -17.58 3.88 -18.79
C HIS A 152 -17.13 4.82 -17.67
N GLU A 153 -17.36 4.46 -16.41
CA GLU A 153 -16.72 5.13 -15.29
C GLU A 153 -15.22 4.99 -15.54
N GLU A 154 -14.55 6.14 -15.69
CA GLU A 154 -13.10 6.16 -15.87
C GLU A 154 -12.46 5.53 -14.63
N GLU A 155 -11.66 4.47 -14.83
CA GLU A 155 -10.95 3.80 -13.76
C GLU A 155 -10.07 4.80 -13.02
N LYS A 156 -10.07 4.74 -11.69
CA LYS A 156 -9.28 5.65 -10.85
C LYS A 156 -7.87 5.11 -10.70
N ASP A 157 -6.87 5.97 -10.82
CA ASP A 157 -5.50 5.61 -10.48
C ASP A 157 -5.36 5.55 -8.95
N GLU A 158 -5.09 4.34 -8.48
CA GLU A 158 -5.03 3.96 -7.07
C GLU A 158 -3.72 4.36 -6.38
N HIS A 159 -2.68 4.72 -7.14
CA HIS A 159 -1.30 4.90 -6.68
C HIS A 159 -1.05 6.22 -5.95
N VAL A 160 -2.03 6.68 -5.18
CA VAL A 160 -2.05 7.98 -4.50
C VAL A 160 -0.90 8.16 -3.52
N TRP A 161 -0.35 7.07 -2.97
CA TRP A 161 0.75 7.09 -2.02
C TRP A 161 2.09 7.48 -2.67
N LEU A 162 2.22 7.44 -4.00
CA LEU A 162 3.45 7.85 -4.68
C LEU A 162 3.58 9.38 -4.84
N SER A 163 2.62 10.15 -4.30
CA SER A 163 2.75 11.58 -4.08
C SER A 163 3.09 11.91 -2.62
N LEU A 164 4.20 12.63 -2.41
CA LEU A 164 4.55 13.18 -1.09
C LEU A 164 3.52 14.22 -0.61
N LYS A 165 2.79 14.87 -1.52
CA LYS A 165 1.71 15.81 -1.15
C LYS A 165 0.51 15.06 -0.61
N ASN A 166 0.10 13.97 -1.26
CA ASN A 166 -0.97 13.09 -0.79
C ASN A 166 -0.58 12.43 0.54
N ALA A 167 0.63 11.89 0.65
CA ALA A 167 1.12 11.26 1.88
C ALA A 167 0.99 12.19 3.11
N LYS A 168 1.32 13.49 2.98
CA LYS A 168 1.13 14.47 4.07
C LYS A 168 -0.33 14.58 4.54
N ILE A 169 -1.27 14.57 3.60
CA ILE A 169 -2.71 14.63 3.89
C ILE A 169 -3.15 13.34 4.59
N LEU A 170 -2.78 12.19 4.02
CA LEU A 170 -3.16 10.87 4.51
C LEU A 170 -2.59 10.60 5.92
N CYS A 171 -1.31 10.89 6.16
CA CYS A 171 -0.71 10.77 7.49
C CYS A 171 -1.44 11.62 8.54
N LYS A 172 -1.88 12.84 8.18
CA LYS A 172 -2.65 13.69 9.10
C LYS A 172 -4.00 13.05 9.46
N VAL A 173 -4.73 12.53 8.47
CA VAL A 173 -6.02 11.86 8.70
C VAL A 173 -5.85 10.59 9.54
N ILE A 174 -4.76 9.84 9.32
CA ILE A 174 -4.42 8.67 10.14
C ILE A 174 -4.17 9.11 11.59
N ALA A 175 -3.38 10.16 11.83
CA ALA A 175 -3.09 10.68 13.16
C ALA A 175 -4.34 11.21 13.89
N ASP A 176 -5.24 11.86 13.16
CA ASP A 176 -6.51 12.35 13.69
C ASP A 176 -7.41 11.18 14.13
N ASN A 177 -7.52 10.12 13.31
CA ASN A 177 -8.29 8.92 13.67
C ASN A 177 -7.65 8.14 14.83
N LEU A 178 -6.32 8.00 14.85
CA LEU A 178 -5.58 7.43 15.98
C LEU A 178 -5.88 8.19 17.28
N SER A 179 -5.95 9.51 17.22
CA SER A 179 -6.27 10.36 18.37
C SER A 179 -7.71 10.23 18.87
N GLU A 180 -8.63 9.78 18.00
CA GLU A 180 -10.02 9.52 18.39
C GLU A 180 -10.18 8.16 19.08
N ILE A 181 -9.45 7.13 18.62
CA ILE A 181 -9.53 5.77 19.19
C ILE A 181 -8.61 5.59 20.41
N ASP A 182 -7.53 6.36 20.51
CA ASP A 182 -6.61 6.40 21.66
C ASP A 182 -6.33 7.85 22.11
N PRO A 183 -7.30 8.50 22.78
CA PRO A 183 -7.21 9.90 23.16
C PRO A 183 -6.15 10.19 24.24
N GLU A 184 -5.73 9.17 25.01
CA GLU A 184 -4.67 9.33 26.02
C GLU A 184 -3.30 9.60 25.38
N ASN A 185 -3.09 9.16 24.14
CA ASN A 185 -1.83 9.32 23.40
C ASN A 185 -1.91 10.38 22.27
N LYS A 186 -3.02 11.12 22.17
CA LYS A 186 -3.25 12.15 21.13
C LYS A 186 -2.08 13.13 20.94
N ASP A 187 -1.52 13.66 22.03
CA ASP A 187 -0.43 14.64 21.94
C ASP A 187 0.84 14.04 21.32
N ILE A 188 1.07 12.74 21.54
CA ILE A 188 2.19 12.00 20.94
C ILE A 188 1.96 11.85 19.43
N TYR A 189 0.77 11.43 19.01
CA TYR A 189 0.44 11.26 17.59
C TYR A 189 0.53 12.58 16.84
N SER A 190 0.03 13.67 17.43
CA SER A 190 0.11 15.03 16.89
C SER A 190 1.57 15.50 16.72
N ALA A 191 2.42 15.25 17.72
CA ALA A 191 3.84 15.60 17.64
C ALA A 191 4.57 14.76 16.57
N ASN A 192 4.32 13.44 16.53
CA ASN A 192 4.96 12.52 15.59
C ASN A 192 4.56 12.82 14.14
N VAL A 193 3.25 12.99 13.87
CA VAL A 193 2.79 13.32 12.51
C VAL A 193 3.31 14.67 12.06
N SER A 194 3.39 15.66 12.94
CA SER A 194 3.99 16.97 12.61
C SER A 194 5.45 16.82 12.22
N ALA A 195 6.23 16.05 12.99
CA ALA A 195 7.64 15.78 12.66
C ALA A 195 7.79 15.00 11.35
N TYR A 196 6.90 14.03 11.08
CA TYR A 196 6.93 13.25 9.84
C TYR A 196 6.56 14.10 8.62
N ILE A 197 5.57 14.99 8.73
CA ILE A 197 5.20 15.94 7.68
C ILE A 197 6.36 16.87 7.31
N GLU A 198 7.20 17.27 8.27
CA GLU A 198 8.42 18.05 7.98
C GLU A 198 9.45 17.24 7.17
N LYS A 199 9.62 15.93 7.46
CA LYS A 199 10.47 15.05 6.65
C LYS A 199 9.93 14.93 5.22
N LEU A 200 8.63 14.67 5.07
CA LEU A 200 7.97 14.58 3.76
C LEU A 200 8.07 15.90 2.98
N SER A 201 7.93 17.04 3.65
CA SER A 201 8.04 18.36 3.03
C SER A 201 9.47 18.66 2.60
N SER A 202 10.46 18.27 3.39
CA SER A 202 11.87 18.39 3.01
C SER A 202 12.18 17.57 1.76
N LEU A 203 11.71 16.31 1.70
CA LEU A 203 11.90 15.46 0.54
C LEU A 203 11.16 15.96 -0.71
N ASP A 204 9.94 16.49 -0.57
CA ASP A 204 9.18 17.14 -1.65
C ASP A 204 9.96 18.32 -2.27
N GLU A 205 10.60 19.14 -1.44
CA GLU A 205 11.48 20.22 -1.92
C GLU A 205 12.75 19.70 -2.60
N GLU A 206 13.31 18.57 -2.15
CA GLU A 206 14.45 17.93 -2.82
C GLU A 206 14.08 17.39 -4.20
N TYR A 207 12.90 16.76 -4.35
CA TYR A 207 12.36 16.35 -5.64
C TYR A 207 12.20 17.55 -6.58
N LYS A 208 11.51 18.61 -6.13
CA LYS A 208 11.33 19.85 -6.92
C LYS A 208 12.67 20.42 -7.38
N LYS A 209 13.63 20.54 -6.47
CA LYS A 209 14.96 21.08 -6.77
C LYS A 209 15.72 20.21 -7.77
N MET A 210 15.70 18.89 -7.57
CA MET A 210 16.35 17.94 -8.46
C MET A 210 15.74 18.01 -9.86
N VAL A 211 14.41 17.90 -9.97
CA VAL A 211 13.71 17.97 -11.26
C VAL A 211 13.99 19.31 -11.93
N ASN A 212 13.87 20.44 -11.24
CA ASN A 212 14.14 21.77 -11.80
C ASN A 212 15.58 21.95 -12.33
N GLY A 213 16.56 21.32 -11.69
CA GLY A 213 17.96 21.34 -12.11
C GLY A 213 18.32 20.33 -13.20
N SER A 214 17.42 19.40 -13.55
CA SER A 214 17.68 18.35 -14.53
C SER A 214 17.55 18.84 -15.98
N ASN A 215 18.37 18.25 -16.87
CA ASN A 215 18.38 18.57 -18.30
C ASN A 215 17.18 17.95 -19.05
N ARG A 216 16.61 16.87 -18.48
CA ARG A 216 15.45 16.17 -19.01
C ARG A 216 14.28 16.27 -18.06
N LYS A 217 13.09 16.21 -18.64
CA LYS A 217 11.80 16.25 -17.95
C LYS A 217 10.94 15.06 -18.32
N ILE A 218 11.54 14.01 -18.87
CA ILE A 218 10.82 12.84 -19.36
C ILE A 218 11.45 11.57 -18.84
N VAL A 219 10.60 10.64 -18.42
CA VAL A 219 10.96 9.27 -18.04
C VAL A 219 10.29 8.27 -18.98
N LEU A 220 10.86 7.08 -19.11
CA LEU A 220 10.26 6.02 -19.93
C LEU A 220 10.29 4.72 -19.17
N PHE A 221 9.12 4.09 -19.02
CA PHE A 221 8.93 2.81 -18.37
C PHE A 221 8.71 1.72 -19.42
N GLY A 222 9.50 0.66 -19.35
CA GLY A 222 9.24 -0.59 -20.07
C GLY A 222 8.41 -1.52 -19.19
N ASP A 223 7.31 -1.00 -18.64
CA ASP A 223 6.47 -1.63 -17.62
C ASP A 223 5.15 -0.86 -17.48
N ARG A 224 4.29 -1.29 -16.56
CA ARG A 224 3.16 -0.49 -16.06
C ARG A 224 3.62 0.77 -15.33
N PHE A 225 2.72 1.74 -15.15
CA PHE A 225 3.08 3.08 -14.69
C PHE A 225 2.31 3.57 -13.45
N PRO A 226 2.74 3.17 -12.24
CA PRO A 226 2.10 3.60 -11.00
C PRO A 226 2.50 5.02 -10.55
N PHE A 227 3.33 5.74 -11.31
CA PHE A 227 3.96 6.98 -10.85
C PHE A 227 3.24 8.25 -11.33
N ARG A 228 1.97 8.17 -11.74
CA ARG A 228 1.20 9.31 -12.28
C ARG A 228 1.21 10.52 -11.36
N TYR A 229 0.84 10.33 -10.09
CA TYR A 229 0.81 11.41 -9.12
C TYR A 229 2.19 12.06 -8.92
N LEU A 230 3.26 11.27 -8.97
CA LEU A 230 4.63 11.75 -8.84
C LEU A 230 5.02 12.63 -10.04
N VAL A 231 4.74 12.18 -11.27
CA VAL A 231 5.12 12.95 -12.47
C VAL A 231 4.29 14.23 -12.61
N ASP A 232 3.00 14.19 -12.26
CA ASP A 232 2.14 15.37 -12.17
C ASP A 232 2.67 16.37 -11.13
N ASP A 233 3.08 15.87 -9.96
CA ASP A 233 3.54 16.71 -8.85
C ASP A 233 4.76 17.56 -9.17
N TYR A 234 5.63 17.06 -10.05
CA TYR A 234 6.91 17.67 -10.41
C TYR A 234 7.01 18.11 -11.87
N GLY A 235 5.94 17.97 -12.67
CA GLY A 235 5.88 18.39 -14.07
C GLY A 235 6.83 17.58 -14.96
N LEU A 236 6.80 16.26 -14.83
CA LEU A 236 7.51 15.33 -15.68
C LEU A 236 6.54 14.74 -16.72
N ASP A 237 7.01 14.60 -17.94
CA ASP A 237 6.36 13.79 -18.97
C ASP A 237 6.80 12.33 -18.81
N TYR A 238 6.03 11.40 -19.38
CA TYR A 238 6.41 10.00 -19.39
C TYR A 238 5.95 9.26 -20.64
N TYR A 239 6.54 8.08 -20.86
CA TYR A 239 6.01 7.01 -21.70
C TYR A 239 6.05 5.72 -20.88
N ALA A 240 5.10 4.82 -21.10
CA ALA A 240 5.07 3.52 -20.44
C ALA A 240 4.51 2.43 -21.36
N ALA A 241 4.71 1.17 -20.99
CA ALA A 241 4.15 0.05 -21.74
C ALA A 241 2.65 -0.11 -21.47
N PHE A 242 2.22 0.10 -20.21
CA PHE A 242 0.84 -0.06 -19.77
C PHE A 242 0.44 1.03 -18.77
N VAL A 243 -0.88 1.17 -18.57
CA VAL A 243 -1.49 1.96 -17.48
C VAL A 243 -1.08 1.42 -16.10
N GLY A 244 -1.34 2.19 -15.03
CA GLY A 244 -0.87 1.89 -13.67
C GLY A 244 -1.35 0.54 -13.16
N CYS A 245 -2.66 0.30 -13.20
CA CYS A 245 -3.31 -0.91 -12.69
C CYS A 245 -3.12 -2.17 -13.56
N SER A 246 -2.33 -2.11 -14.64
CA SER A 246 -2.30 -3.21 -15.61
C SER A 246 -1.75 -4.51 -15.05
N ALA A 247 -2.36 -5.63 -15.46
CA ALA A 247 -1.95 -6.99 -15.13
C ALA A 247 -1.13 -7.69 -16.24
N GLU A 248 -0.87 -6.99 -17.35
CA GLU A 248 -0.16 -7.55 -18.49
C GLU A 248 1.30 -7.88 -18.17
N THR A 249 1.75 -9.05 -18.64
CA THR A 249 3.12 -9.54 -18.39
C THR A 249 4.01 -9.53 -19.62
N GLU A 250 3.43 -9.26 -20.79
CA GLU A 250 4.12 -9.17 -22.08
C GLU A 250 3.57 -7.97 -22.87
N ALA A 251 4.47 -7.18 -23.47
CA ALA A 251 4.08 -6.08 -24.34
C ALA A 251 4.08 -6.53 -25.82
N SER A 252 3.17 -5.96 -26.60
CA SER A 252 3.08 -6.11 -28.04
C SER A 252 4.37 -5.64 -28.73
N PHE A 253 4.58 -6.13 -29.95
CA PHE A 253 5.71 -5.70 -30.77
C PHE A 253 5.63 -4.19 -31.05
N GLU A 254 4.43 -3.67 -31.28
CA GLU A 254 4.15 -2.26 -31.54
C GLU A 254 4.58 -1.38 -30.36
N THR A 255 4.17 -1.74 -29.13
CA THR A 255 4.56 -1.03 -27.91
C THR A 255 6.06 -1.05 -27.70
N VAL A 256 6.70 -2.22 -27.83
CA VAL A 256 8.16 -2.33 -27.70
C VAL A 256 8.88 -1.47 -28.73
N ALA A 257 8.49 -1.55 -30.01
CA ALA A 257 9.11 -0.79 -31.08
C ALA A 257 8.94 0.72 -30.89
N PHE A 258 7.77 1.15 -30.41
CA PHE A 258 7.50 2.54 -30.07
C PHE A 258 8.41 3.04 -28.95
N LEU A 259 8.47 2.31 -27.83
CA LEU A 259 9.28 2.68 -26.67
C LEU A 259 10.78 2.69 -26.99
N SER A 260 11.27 1.73 -27.78
CA SER A 260 12.66 1.71 -28.25
C SER A 260 12.98 2.93 -29.11
N LYS A 261 12.08 3.27 -30.04
CA LYS A 261 12.23 4.45 -30.89
C LYS A 261 12.25 5.75 -30.08
N LYS A 262 11.32 5.92 -29.11
CA LYS A 262 11.31 7.10 -28.23
C LYS A 262 12.59 7.17 -27.37
N THR A 263 13.07 6.04 -26.88
CA THR A 263 14.35 5.95 -26.14
C THR A 263 15.51 6.50 -26.97
N ASP A 264 15.62 6.11 -28.25
CA ASP A 264 16.66 6.60 -29.15
C ASP A 264 16.47 8.08 -29.54
N GLU A 265 15.25 8.48 -29.91
CA GLU A 265 14.93 9.85 -30.34
C GLU A 265 15.22 10.88 -29.25
N LEU A 266 14.86 10.56 -28.01
CA LEU A 266 15.06 11.41 -26.84
C LEU A 266 16.42 11.22 -26.18
N LYS A 267 17.22 10.25 -26.67
CA LYS A 267 18.54 9.90 -26.11
C LYS A 267 18.47 9.66 -24.61
N LEU A 268 17.49 8.85 -24.20
CA LEU A 268 17.29 8.52 -22.79
C LEU A 268 18.45 7.62 -22.33
N PRO A 269 19.01 7.86 -21.14
CA PRO A 269 20.13 7.08 -20.62
C PRO A 269 19.69 5.71 -20.09
N CYS A 270 18.40 5.55 -19.82
CA CYS A 270 17.83 4.35 -19.20
C CYS A 270 16.39 4.10 -19.66
N VAL A 271 15.93 2.88 -19.39
CA VAL A 271 14.54 2.45 -19.40
C VAL A 271 14.21 2.03 -17.96
N LEU A 272 13.11 2.55 -17.41
CA LEU A 272 12.66 2.27 -16.06
C LEU A 272 11.72 1.05 -16.02
N THR A 273 11.62 0.41 -14.88
CA THR A 273 10.70 -0.70 -14.56
C THR A 273 10.32 -0.59 -13.09
N ILE A 274 9.27 -1.28 -12.67
CA ILE A 274 8.88 -1.34 -11.25
C ILE A 274 9.65 -2.45 -10.51
N GLU A 275 9.45 -2.55 -9.20
CA GLU A 275 10.03 -3.62 -8.39
C GLU A 275 9.55 -5.01 -8.85
N GLY A 276 10.45 -5.99 -8.77
CA GLY A 276 10.18 -7.36 -9.19
C GLY A 276 11.43 -8.06 -9.69
N ALA A 277 11.29 -9.34 -10.05
CA ALA A 277 12.38 -10.09 -10.67
C ALA A 277 12.32 -10.09 -12.21
N ASN A 278 11.20 -9.67 -12.79
CA ASN A 278 10.95 -9.75 -14.22
C ASN A 278 11.03 -8.35 -14.85
N HIS A 279 12.14 -8.05 -15.51
CA HIS A 279 12.34 -6.79 -16.21
C HIS A 279 12.34 -6.98 -17.75
N LYS A 280 11.75 -8.08 -18.24
CA LYS A 280 11.86 -8.49 -19.64
C LYS A 280 11.41 -7.42 -20.63
N ILE A 281 10.35 -6.68 -20.33
CA ILE A 281 9.82 -5.65 -21.24
C ILE A 281 10.84 -4.52 -21.36
N ALA A 282 11.31 -3.95 -20.25
CA ALA A 282 12.39 -2.96 -20.23
C ALA A 282 13.67 -3.44 -20.93
N GLU A 283 14.11 -4.68 -20.66
CA GLU A 283 15.27 -5.29 -21.32
C GLU A 283 15.07 -5.43 -22.84
N THR A 284 13.86 -5.80 -23.27
CA THR A 284 13.50 -5.95 -24.69
C THR A 284 13.46 -4.59 -25.38
N VAL A 285 12.95 -3.55 -24.70
CA VAL A 285 13.01 -2.17 -25.19
C VAL A 285 14.46 -1.76 -25.43
N VAL A 286 15.37 -1.98 -24.46
CA VAL A 286 16.80 -1.69 -24.60
C VAL A 286 17.44 -2.51 -25.74
N ALA A 287 17.11 -3.79 -25.87
CA ALA A 287 17.68 -4.65 -26.91
C ALA A 287 17.32 -4.22 -28.35
N ASN A 288 16.20 -3.51 -28.49
CA ASN A 288 15.68 -2.97 -29.75
C ASN A 288 16.04 -1.50 -30.00
N THR A 289 16.74 -0.82 -29.08
CA THR A 289 17.33 0.50 -29.38
C THR A 289 18.51 0.36 -30.34
N TYR A 290 18.88 1.47 -30.97
CA TYR A 290 20.04 1.53 -31.86
C TYR A 290 21.34 1.31 -31.08
N SER A 291 21.50 1.96 -29.93
CA SER A 291 22.75 1.94 -29.17
C SER A 291 22.87 0.79 -28.17
N LYS A 292 21.75 0.20 -27.73
CA LYS A 292 21.67 -1.00 -26.85
C LYS A 292 22.50 -0.90 -25.57
N ASN A 293 22.70 0.32 -25.09
CA ASN A 293 23.59 0.65 -23.97
C ASN A 293 22.89 1.42 -22.85
N GLN A 294 21.58 1.63 -22.98
CA GLN A 294 20.75 2.16 -21.91
C GLN A 294 20.74 1.21 -20.73
N LYS A 295 20.72 1.77 -19.52
CA LYS A 295 20.54 0.97 -18.31
C LYS A 295 19.07 0.60 -18.12
N VAL A 296 18.82 -0.54 -17.52
CA VAL A 296 17.52 -0.81 -16.89
C VAL A 296 17.64 -0.39 -15.43
N LEU A 297 16.77 0.53 -15.00
CA LEU A 297 16.74 1.03 -13.62
C LEU A 297 15.37 0.73 -13.01
N THR A 298 15.34 0.38 -11.73
CA THR A 298 14.09 0.05 -11.03
C THR A 298 13.67 1.23 -10.15
N MET A 299 12.42 1.67 -10.29
CA MET A 299 11.75 2.54 -9.32
C MET A 299 10.73 1.72 -8.54
N ASP A 300 10.76 1.85 -7.22
CA ASP A 300 9.96 1.03 -6.32
C ASP A 300 8.61 1.71 -6.06
N SER A 301 7.55 1.08 -6.54
CA SER A 301 6.16 1.54 -6.35
C SER A 301 5.58 1.20 -4.99
N MET A 302 6.30 0.41 -4.18
CA MET A 302 5.93 -0.08 -2.84
C MET A 302 4.75 -1.07 -2.79
N GLN A 303 4.17 -1.45 -3.92
CA GLN A 303 2.99 -2.33 -3.96
C GLN A 303 3.33 -3.78 -3.58
N SER A 304 4.58 -4.21 -3.78
CA SER A 304 5.02 -5.58 -3.50
C SER A 304 5.99 -5.68 -2.31
N THR A 305 5.95 -4.72 -1.38
CA THR A 305 6.82 -4.72 -0.19
C THR A 305 6.51 -5.89 0.73
N THR A 306 7.54 -6.59 1.23
CA THR A 306 7.34 -7.76 2.09
C THR A 306 7.58 -7.48 3.58
N SER A 307 7.01 -8.32 4.44
CA SER A 307 7.34 -8.43 5.87
C SER A 307 8.85 -8.61 6.12
N SER A 308 9.59 -9.19 5.17
CA SER A 308 11.06 -9.31 5.27
C SER A 308 11.75 -7.97 5.04
N ASP A 309 11.28 -7.17 4.09
CA ASP A 309 11.82 -5.84 3.81
C ASP A 309 11.59 -4.90 5.00
N VAL A 310 10.39 -4.95 5.60
CA VAL A 310 10.05 -4.24 6.84
C VAL A 310 11.01 -4.61 7.97
N LYS A 311 11.28 -5.92 8.17
CA LYS A 311 12.25 -6.38 9.18
C LYS A 311 13.68 -5.93 8.89
N ASN A 312 14.02 -5.74 7.62
CA ASN A 312 15.32 -5.22 7.18
C ASN A 312 15.41 -3.68 7.24
N GLY A 313 14.35 -3.01 7.74
CA GLY A 313 14.34 -1.58 8.00
C GLY A 313 13.93 -0.72 6.81
N ILE A 314 13.21 -1.28 5.84
CA ILE A 314 12.56 -0.45 4.81
C ILE A 314 11.49 0.43 5.47
N THR A 315 11.46 1.71 5.10
CA THR A 315 10.42 2.67 5.48
C THR A 315 9.91 3.38 4.23
N TYR A 316 8.69 3.91 4.25
CA TYR A 316 8.10 4.65 3.12
C TYR A 316 9.04 5.78 2.68
N ILE A 317 9.57 6.55 3.64
CA ILE A 317 10.47 7.66 3.33
C ILE A 317 11.77 7.18 2.70
N SER A 318 12.34 6.05 3.15
CA SER A 318 13.56 5.50 2.56
C SER A 318 13.37 5.03 1.11
N VAL A 319 12.17 4.56 0.76
CA VAL A 319 11.84 4.16 -0.61
C VAL A 319 11.70 5.39 -1.49
N MET A 320 11.00 6.42 -1.01
CA MET A 320 10.88 7.68 -1.73
C MET A 320 12.25 8.37 -1.92
N GLU A 321 13.15 8.31 -0.94
CA GLU A 321 14.54 8.78 -1.10
C GLU A 321 15.31 8.00 -2.17
N LYS A 322 15.19 6.66 -2.19
CA LYS A 322 15.80 5.84 -3.25
C LYS A 322 15.23 6.14 -4.63
N ASN A 323 13.91 6.33 -4.73
CA ASN A 323 13.27 6.71 -5.98
C ASN A 323 13.76 8.08 -6.48
N LEU A 324 14.02 9.03 -5.59
CA LEU A 324 14.65 10.30 -5.95
C LEU A 324 16.05 10.09 -6.55
N ASP A 325 16.84 9.17 -5.99
CA ASP A 325 18.16 8.85 -6.51
C ASP A 325 18.12 8.23 -7.91
N ILE A 326 17.18 7.31 -8.14
CA ILE A 326 16.94 6.70 -9.46
C ILE A 326 16.48 7.75 -10.46
N LEU A 327 15.54 8.61 -10.08
CA LEU A 327 15.06 9.69 -10.93
C LEU A 327 16.18 10.68 -11.28
N ARG A 328 17.08 10.96 -10.34
CA ARG A 328 18.28 11.77 -10.61
C ARG A 328 19.21 11.13 -11.63
N GLU A 329 19.27 9.79 -11.70
CA GLU A 329 20.01 9.10 -12.75
C GLU A 329 19.28 9.15 -14.09
N ALA A 330 17.96 8.94 -14.08
CA ALA A 330 17.14 8.92 -15.29
C ALA A 330 17.07 10.28 -16.01
N LEU A 331 17.06 11.39 -15.25
CA LEU A 331 16.90 12.74 -15.80
C LEU A 331 18.21 13.47 -16.12
N LYS A 332 19.38 12.81 -15.98
CA LYS A 332 20.71 13.39 -16.26
C LYS A 332 20.88 13.85 -17.70
#